data_AF-A0A8X7JHP0-F1
#
_entry.id   AF-A0A8X7JHP0-F1
#
_cell.length_a   1.000
_cell.length_b   1.000
_cell.length_c   1.000
_cell.angle_alpha   90.00
_cell.angle_beta   90.00
_cell.angle_gamma   90.00
#
_symmetry.space_group_name_H-M   'P 1'
#
loop_
_entity.id
_entity.type
_entity.pdbx_description
1 polymer ?
#
loop_
_entity_poly.entity_id
_entity_poly.type
_entity_poly.pdbx_seq_one_letter_code
_entity_poly.pdbx_strand_id
1 'polypeptide(L)'
;MIFVARESLLTPEQIKVLKLLREGKSRKEIAEILGTSVSNVYMIEKRALRNVEIAKRTLRQYLEIQGEVTMRVPAGVPLREIPELVVEEANKYGVKLKETTSDILYDLIKEFGDVDNTPVEVEIRILHDGRILMRPSSGR
;
A
#
# COMPACT_ATOMS: atom_id res chain seq x y z
N MET A 1 21.16 9.59 15.67
CA MET A 1 20.05 8.65 15.42
C MET A 1 20.58 7.23 15.39
N ILE A 2 20.27 6.42 16.40
CA ILE A 2 20.61 5.00 16.44
C ILE A 2 19.52 4.27 15.67
N PHE A 3 19.88 3.67 14.52
CA PHE A 3 18.96 2.84 13.75
C PHE A 3 19.14 1.41 14.25
N VAL A 4 18.14 0.92 14.99
CA VAL A 4 18.07 -0.48 15.40
C VAL A 4 18.12 -1.35 14.13
N ALA A 5 19.00 -2.35 14.11
CA ALA A 5 19.10 -3.28 13.00
C ALA A 5 17.73 -3.94 12.77
N ARG A 6 17.09 -3.61 11.65
CA ARG A 6 15.86 -4.26 11.21
C ARG A 6 16.25 -5.44 10.34
N GLU A 7 15.73 -6.63 10.63
CA GLU A 7 15.83 -7.75 9.70
C GLU A 7 15.22 -7.33 8.35
N SER A 8 16.02 -7.44 7.29
CA SER A 8 15.62 -7.07 5.94
C SER A 8 16.37 -7.92 4.92
N LEU A 9 15.87 -7.98 3.69
CA LEU A 9 16.57 -8.66 2.59
C LEU A 9 17.83 -7.91 2.13
N LEU A 10 18.10 -6.72 2.66
CA LEU A 10 19.30 -5.94 2.30
C LEU A 10 20.46 -6.26 3.24
N THR A 11 21.63 -6.54 2.65
CA THR A 11 22.86 -6.70 3.42
C THR A 11 23.40 -5.34 3.89
N PRO A 12 24.26 -5.30 4.92
CA PRO A 12 24.90 -4.05 5.36
C PRO A 12 25.63 -3.30 4.24
N GLU A 13 26.31 -4.01 3.34
CA GLU A 13 26.99 -3.42 2.19
C GLU A 13 26.01 -2.80 1.19
N GLN A 14 24.91 -3.49 0.90
CA GLN A 14 23.84 -2.97 0.03
C GLN A 14 23.22 -1.70 0.61
N ILE A 15 22.95 -1.68 1.91
CA ILE A 15 22.44 -0.50 2.61
C ILE A 15 23.45 0.65 2.50
N LYS A 16 24.74 0.37 2.68
CA LYS A 16 25.80 1.40 2.58
C LYS A 16 25.88 1.99 1.17
N VAL A 17 25.84 1.17 0.13
CA VAL A 17 25.83 1.62 -1.27
C VAL A 17 24.58 2.47 -1.57
N LEU A 18 23.39 2.01 -1.18
CA LEU A 18 22.15 2.77 -1.40
C LEU A 18 22.13 4.12 -0.67
N LYS A 19 22.72 4.21 0.53
CA LYS A 19 22.85 5.48 1.27
C LYS A 19 23.73 6.49 0.54
N LEU A 20 24.90 6.06 0.09
CA LEU A 20 25.82 6.94 -0.65
C LEU A 20 25.22 7.39 -1.99
N LEU A 21 24.49 6.51 -2.69
CA LEU A 21 23.73 6.90 -3.89
C LEU A 21 22.68 7.96 -3.58
N ARG A 22 21.93 7.81 -2.47
CA ARG A 22 20.95 8.80 -2.01
C ARG A 22 21.59 10.16 -1.68
N GLU A 23 22.82 10.15 -1.19
CA GLU A 23 23.63 11.35 -0.92
C GLU A 23 24.21 11.99 -2.20
N GLY A 24 23.89 11.45 -3.38
CA GLY A 24 24.31 11.99 -4.67
C GLY A 24 25.69 11.52 -5.14
N LYS A 25 26.32 10.56 -4.46
CA LYS A 25 27.62 10.02 -4.86
C LYS A 25 27.50 9.17 -6.13
N SER A 26 28.42 9.38 -7.06
CA SER A 26 28.59 8.53 -8.23
C SER A 26 29.13 7.15 -7.84
N ARG A 27 28.89 6.14 -8.68
CA ARG A 27 29.43 4.78 -8.47
C ARG A 27 30.96 4.75 -8.37
N LYS A 28 31.63 5.69 -9.03
CA LYS A 28 33.09 5.86 -8.96
C LYS A 28 33.52 6.37 -7.59
N GLU A 29 32.91 7.45 -7.08
CA GLU A 29 33.18 7.94 -5.73
C GLU A 29 32.87 6.88 -4.68
N ILE A 30 31.78 6.13 -4.84
CA ILE A 30 31.43 5.03 -3.92
C ILE A 30 32.50 3.93 -3.96
N ALA A 31 33.01 3.59 -5.14
CA ALA A 31 34.07 2.59 -5.28
C ALA A 31 35.36 3.04 -4.56
N GLU A 32 35.72 4.32 -4.66
CA GLU A 32 36.83 4.93 -3.95
C GLU A 32 36.60 4.92 -2.43
N ILE A 33 35.42 5.33 -1.95
CA ILE A 33 35.04 5.34 -0.52
C ILE A 33 35.07 3.93 0.08
N LEU A 34 34.66 2.92 -0.69
CA LEU A 34 34.56 1.54 -0.23
C LEU A 34 35.80 0.70 -0.53
N GLY A 35 36.83 1.26 -1.18
CA GLY A 35 38.04 0.54 -1.57
C GLY A 35 37.76 -0.65 -2.50
N THR A 36 36.82 -0.51 -3.43
CA THR A 36 36.39 -1.60 -4.32
C THR A 36 36.31 -1.13 -5.78
N SER A 37 35.92 -2.01 -6.71
CA SER A 37 35.75 -1.64 -8.12
C SER A 37 34.38 -1.04 -8.41
N VAL A 38 34.30 -0.15 -9.41
CA VAL A 38 33.03 0.41 -9.90
C VAL A 38 32.06 -0.70 -10.33
N SER A 39 32.60 -1.77 -10.93
CA SER A 39 31.82 -2.95 -11.33
C SER A 39 31.20 -3.66 -10.11
N ASN A 40 31.95 -3.78 -9.01
CA ASN A 40 31.41 -4.36 -7.77
C ASN A 40 30.30 -3.48 -7.17
N VAL A 41 30.48 -2.15 -7.13
CA VAL A 41 29.43 -1.22 -6.68
C VAL A 41 28.16 -1.39 -7.50
N TYR A 42 28.28 -1.43 -8.83
CA TYR A 42 27.15 -1.68 -9.72
C TYR A 42 26.45 -3.01 -9.41
N MET A 43 27.21 -4.09 -9.18
CA MET A 43 26.65 -5.40 -8.84
C MET A 43 25.94 -5.40 -7.49
N ILE A 44 26.48 -4.71 -6.48
CA ILE A 44 25.85 -4.55 -5.16
C ILE A 44 24.53 -3.81 -5.29
N GLU A 45 24.50 -2.66 -5.99
CA GLU A 45 23.29 -1.88 -6.25
C GLU A 45 22.23 -2.73 -6.98
N LYS A 46 22.62 -3.42 -8.07
CA LYS A 46 21.71 -4.27 -8.84
C LYS A 46 21.07 -5.36 -7.97
N ARG A 47 21.85 -6.01 -7.10
CA ARG A 47 21.34 -7.02 -6.16
C ARG A 47 20.43 -6.41 -5.11
N ALA A 48 20.78 -5.25 -4.57
CA ALA A 48 19.95 -4.53 -3.60
C ALA A 48 18.57 -4.20 -4.19
N LEU A 49 18.53 -3.62 -5.40
CA LEU A 49 17.29 -3.28 -6.10
C LEU A 49 16.47 -4.53 -6.43
N ARG A 50 17.12 -5.64 -6.78
CA ARG A 50 16.43 -6.92 -6.99
C ARG A 50 15.79 -7.45 -5.70
N ASN A 51 16.47 -7.35 -4.56
CA ASN A 51 15.91 -7.76 -3.27
C ASN A 51 14.69 -6.90 -2.89
N VAL A 52 14.74 -5.59 -3.16
CA VAL A 52 13.57 -4.70 -2.98
C VAL A 52 12.41 -5.10 -3.88
N GLU A 53 12.68 -5.40 -5.15
CA GLU A 53 11.64 -5.83 -6.09
C GLU A 53 11.01 -7.16 -5.69
N ILE A 54 11.83 -8.13 -5.23
CA ILE A 54 11.33 -9.41 -4.71
C ILE A 54 10.46 -9.18 -3.47
N ALA A 55 10.93 -8.40 -2.49
CA ALA A 55 10.13 -8.10 -1.29
C ALA A 55 8.77 -7.48 -1.63
N LYS A 56 8.74 -6.55 -2.60
CA LYS A 56 7.48 -5.96 -3.10
C LYS A 56 6.58 -6.99 -3.75
N ARG A 57 7.13 -7.90 -4.56
CA ARG A 57 6.36 -9.00 -5.18
C ARG A 57 5.81 -9.96 -4.14
N THR A 58 6.62 -10.36 -3.16
CA THR A 58 6.20 -11.20 -2.05
C THR A 58 5.07 -10.55 -1.26
N LEU A 59 5.19 -9.25 -0.96
CA LEU A 59 4.14 -8.52 -0.26
C LEU A 59 2.85 -8.47 -1.08
N ARG A 60 2.94 -8.19 -2.40
CA ARG A 60 1.76 -8.24 -3.30
C ARG A 60 1.12 -9.62 -3.30
N GLN A 61 1.90 -10.67 -3.49
CA GLN A 61 1.42 -12.04 -3.52
C GLN A 61 0.80 -12.46 -2.17
N TYR A 62 1.40 -12.04 -1.06
CA TYR A 62 0.83 -12.23 0.27
C TYR A 62 -0.53 -11.54 0.39
N LEU A 63 -0.63 -10.27 0.01
CA LEU A 63 -1.89 -9.52 0.06
C LEU A 63 -2.96 -10.11 -0.88
N GLU A 64 -2.57 -10.60 -2.06
CA GLU A 64 -3.44 -11.34 -2.97
C GLU A 64 -3.99 -12.63 -2.34
N ILE A 65 -3.14 -13.38 -1.61
CA ILE A 65 -3.55 -14.58 -0.87
C ILE A 65 -4.45 -14.23 0.32
N GLN A 66 -4.17 -13.13 1.02
CA GLN A 66 -4.92 -12.72 2.21
C GLN A 66 -6.37 -12.36 1.93
N GLY A 67 -6.72 -12.10 0.66
CA GLY A 67 -8.09 -11.84 0.29
C GLY A 67 -8.57 -10.45 0.69
N GLU A 68 -9.45 -9.92 -0.14
CA GLU A 68 -10.06 -8.60 -0.08
C GLU A 68 -10.44 -8.15 1.34
N VAL A 69 -10.12 -6.92 1.71
CA VAL A 69 -10.55 -6.35 2.99
C VAL A 69 -12.05 -6.14 2.91
N THR A 70 -12.80 -6.97 3.62
CA THR A 70 -14.26 -6.90 3.64
C THR A 70 -14.70 -6.21 4.92
N MET A 71 -15.35 -5.07 4.79
CA MET A 71 -16.00 -4.37 5.90
C MET A 71 -17.50 -4.37 5.72
N ARG A 72 -18.24 -4.52 6.82
CA ARG A 72 -19.70 -4.40 6.85
C ARG A 72 -20.07 -3.12 7.57
N VAL A 73 -20.81 -2.26 6.88
CA VAL A 73 -21.40 -1.06 7.45
C VAL A 73 -22.81 -1.41 7.92
N PRO A 74 -23.10 -1.34 9.22
CA PRO A 74 -24.42 -1.68 9.73
C PRO A 74 -25.45 -0.64 9.30
N ALA A 75 -26.71 -1.10 9.21
CA ALA A 75 -27.87 -0.24 9.05
C ALA A 75 -27.87 0.90 10.09
N GLY A 76 -28.07 2.13 9.62
CA GLY A 76 -28.13 3.33 10.47
C GLY A 76 -26.90 4.22 10.45
N VAL A 77 -25.80 3.80 9.80
CA VAL A 77 -24.69 4.70 9.47
C VAL A 77 -25.11 5.59 8.28
N PRO A 78 -25.06 6.92 8.40
CA PRO A 78 -25.36 7.81 7.28
C PRO A 78 -24.39 7.60 6.11
N LEU A 79 -24.90 7.61 4.86
CA LEU A 79 -24.07 7.36 3.66
C LEU A 79 -22.86 8.30 3.57
N ARG A 80 -23.00 9.55 4.03
CA ARG A 80 -21.93 10.56 4.06
C ARG A 80 -20.75 10.19 4.98
N GLU A 81 -20.96 9.33 5.96
CA GLU A 81 -19.93 8.90 6.93
C GLU A 81 -19.16 7.67 6.43
N ILE A 82 -19.73 6.92 5.47
CA ILE A 82 -19.13 5.71 4.91
C ILE A 82 -17.79 5.96 4.19
N PRO A 83 -17.62 7.00 3.35
CA PRO A 83 -16.34 7.24 2.67
C PRO A 83 -15.14 7.36 3.62
N GLU A 84 -15.34 8.01 4.77
CA GLU A 84 -14.30 8.18 5.77
C GLU A 84 -13.96 6.83 6.42
N LEU A 85 -14.96 6.02 6.76
CA LEU A 85 -14.77 4.66 7.27
C LEU A 85 -13.97 3.77 6.28
N VAL A 86 -14.24 3.89 4.98
CA VAL A 86 -13.52 3.13 3.93
C VAL A 86 -12.06 3.57 3.81
N VAL A 87 -11.79 4.88 3.86
CA VAL A 87 -10.43 5.41 3.85
C VAL A 87 -9.65 4.95 5.08
N GLU A 88 -10.26 5.02 6.26
CA GLU A 88 -9.66 4.53 7.50
C GLU A 88 -9.33 3.04 7.42
N GLU A 89 -10.26 2.22 6.92
CA GLU A 89 -10.04 0.79 6.78
C GLU A 89 -8.93 0.51 5.77
N ALA A 90 -8.92 1.14 4.59
CA ALA A 90 -7.86 1.00 3.60
C ALA A 90 -6.47 1.35 4.16
N ASN A 91 -6.39 2.42 4.95
CA ASN A 91 -5.14 2.85 5.58
C ASN A 91 -4.60 1.83 6.58
N LYS A 92 -5.47 1.13 7.35
CA LYS A 92 -5.04 0.06 8.27
C LYS A 92 -4.29 -1.07 7.55
N TYR A 93 -4.67 -1.36 6.31
CA TYR A 93 -4.03 -2.39 5.47
C TYR A 93 -2.96 -1.82 4.52
N GLY A 94 -2.64 -0.53 4.63
CA GLY A 94 -1.65 0.12 3.76
C GLY A 94 -2.07 0.17 2.29
N VAL A 95 -3.37 0.10 2.01
CA VAL A 95 -3.93 0.16 0.66
C VAL A 95 -4.24 1.62 0.31
N LYS A 96 -3.69 2.09 -0.80
CA LYS A 96 -4.03 3.41 -1.34
C LYS A 96 -5.24 3.27 -2.26
N LEU A 97 -6.36 3.88 -1.88
CA LEU A 97 -7.59 3.89 -2.68
C LEU A 97 -7.40 4.65 -4.01
N LYS A 98 -8.10 4.20 -5.04
CA LYS A 98 -8.17 4.85 -6.35
C LYS A 98 -9.31 5.87 -6.41
N GLU A 99 -10.42 5.54 -5.77
CA GLU A 99 -11.59 6.39 -5.61
C GLU A 99 -11.33 7.42 -4.51
N THR A 100 -11.80 8.66 -4.72
CA THR A 100 -11.84 9.70 -3.70
C THR A 100 -13.05 9.50 -2.78
N THR A 101 -13.09 10.20 -1.65
CA THR A 101 -14.26 10.18 -0.76
C THR A 101 -15.54 10.65 -1.47
N SER A 102 -15.41 11.62 -2.39
CA SER A 102 -16.53 12.09 -3.22
C SER A 102 -17.01 11.02 -4.22
N ASP A 103 -16.11 10.26 -4.83
CA ASP A 103 -16.47 9.18 -5.75
C ASP A 103 -17.20 8.06 -5.01
N ILE A 104 -16.69 7.67 -3.84
CA ILE A 104 -17.31 6.66 -2.96
C ILE A 104 -18.72 7.10 -2.57
N LEU A 105 -18.89 8.36 -2.17
CA LEU A 105 -20.20 8.90 -1.80
C LEU A 105 -21.17 8.92 -2.99
N TYR A 106 -20.70 9.30 -4.17
CA TYR A 106 -21.51 9.31 -5.38
C TYR A 106 -22.03 7.90 -5.72
N ASP A 107 -21.16 6.90 -5.68
CA ASP A 107 -21.54 5.51 -5.94
C ASP A 107 -22.54 4.97 -4.91
N LEU A 108 -22.37 5.33 -3.62
CA LEU A 108 -23.32 4.99 -2.56
C LEU A 108 -24.70 5.60 -2.82
N ILE A 109 -24.78 6.89 -3.17
CA ILE A 109 -26.07 7.56 -3.47
C ILE A 109 -26.73 6.96 -4.70
N LYS A 110 -25.93 6.63 -5.72
CA LYS A 110 -26.43 6.02 -6.95
C LYS A 110 -27.03 4.63 -6.71
N GLU A 111 -26.40 3.83 -5.86
CA GLU A 111 -26.83 2.46 -5.57
C GLU A 111 -27.99 2.42 -4.57
N PHE A 112 -27.98 3.29 -3.56
CA PHE A 112 -28.86 3.20 -2.39
C PHE A 112 -29.89 4.33 -2.26
N GLY A 113 -29.83 5.36 -3.10
CA GLY A 113 -30.73 6.50 -3.07
C GLY A 113 -30.32 7.55 -2.02
N ASP A 114 -31.32 8.28 -1.51
CA ASP A 114 -31.08 9.53 -0.77
C ASP A 114 -30.57 9.32 0.67
N VAL A 115 -29.80 10.31 1.13
CA VAL A 115 -28.82 10.28 2.23
C VAL A 115 -29.44 10.14 3.63
N ASP A 116 -30.75 10.29 3.76
CA ASP A 116 -31.37 10.66 5.04
C ASP A 116 -32.31 9.64 5.69
N ASN A 117 -32.70 8.50 5.08
CA ASN A 117 -33.68 7.62 5.77
C ASN A 117 -33.77 6.13 5.42
N THR A 118 -32.87 5.57 4.60
CA THR A 118 -32.88 4.11 4.38
C THR A 118 -31.78 3.46 5.22
N PRO A 119 -32.11 2.63 6.23
CA PRO A 119 -31.12 1.82 6.92
C PRO A 119 -30.57 0.77 5.95
N VAL A 120 -29.48 1.11 5.27
CA VAL A 120 -28.80 0.23 4.33
C VAL A 120 -27.62 -0.42 5.05
N GLU A 121 -27.60 -1.74 5.01
CA GLU A 121 -26.41 -2.51 5.36
C GLU A 121 -25.58 -2.72 4.08
N VAL A 122 -24.32 -2.29 4.10
CA VAL A 122 -23.43 -2.33 2.93
C VAL A 122 -22.21 -3.19 3.26
N GLU A 123 -21.92 -4.15 2.39
CA GLU A 123 -20.65 -4.86 2.37
C GLU A 123 -19.72 -4.15 1.38
N ILE A 124 -18.61 -3.65 1.89
CA ILE A 124 -17.59 -2.96 1.11
C ILE A 124 -16.34 -3.81 1.09
N ARG A 125 -15.88 -4.15 -0.11
CA ARG A 125 -14.65 -4.92 -0.34
C ARG A 125 -13.61 -3.99 -0.93
N ILE A 126 -12.55 -3.75 -0.18
CA ILE A 126 -11.41 -2.95 -0.64
C ILE A 126 -10.41 -3.92 -1.26
N LEU A 127 -10.21 -3.76 -2.56
CA LEU A 127 -9.25 -4.54 -3.33
C LEU A 127 -7.84 -3.99 -3.10
N HIS A 128 -6.85 -4.88 -3.16
CA HIS A 128 -5.44 -4.53 -2.95
C HIS A 128 -4.89 -3.51 -3.95
N ASP A 129 -5.54 -3.36 -5.11
CA ASP A 129 -5.17 -2.38 -6.14
C ASP A 129 -5.83 -1.02 -5.92
N GLY A 130 -6.49 -0.84 -4.78
CA GLY A 130 -7.14 0.39 -4.38
C GLY A 130 -8.56 0.56 -4.89
N ARG A 131 -9.10 -0.37 -5.69
CA ARG A 131 -10.51 -0.34 -6.10
C ARG A 131 -11.43 -0.76 -4.97
N ILE A 132 -12.67 -0.28 -5.03
CA ILE A 132 -13.71 -0.64 -4.07
C ILE A 132 -14.86 -1.35 -4.78
N LEU A 133 -15.37 -2.42 -4.17
CA LEU A 133 -16.62 -3.06 -4.56
C LEU A 133 -17.62 -2.87 -3.43
N MET A 134 -18.82 -2.42 -3.76
CA MET A 134 -19.90 -2.24 -2.79
C MET A 134 -21.05 -3.17 -3.16
N ARG A 135 -21.64 -3.82 -2.15
CA ARG A 135 -22.85 -4.63 -2.32
C ARG A 135 -23.80 -4.38 -1.16
N PRO A 136 -25.12 -4.32 -1.43
CA PRO A 136 -26.11 -4.44 -0.36
C PRO A 136 -25.88 -5.75 0.40
N SER A 137 -25.75 -5.71 1.73
CA SER A 137 -25.58 -6.91 2.57
C SER A 137 -26.86 -7.77 2.62
N SER A 138 -28.00 -7.17 2.25
CA SER A 138 -29.29 -7.85 2.10
C SER A 138 -29.75 -7.73 0.65
N GLY A 139 -29.88 -8.87 -0.04
CA GLY A 139 -30.36 -8.92 -1.42
C GLY A 139 -31.75 -8.32 -1.57
N ARG A 140 -31.84 -7.22 -2.31
CA ARG A 140 -33.02 -6.78 -3.04
C ARG A 140 -32.61 -6.43 -4.45
#